data_AF-A0A1Q6FGV8-F1
#
_entry.id   AF-A0A1Q6FGV8-F1
#
_cell.length_a   1.000
_cell.length_b   1.000
_cell.length_c   1.000
_cell.angle_alpha   90.00
_cell.angle_beta   90.00
_cell.angle_gamma   90.00
#
_symmetry.space_group_name_H-M   'P 1'
#
loop_
_entity.id
_entity.type
_entity.pdbx_description
1 polymer ?
#
loop_
_entity_poly.entity_id
_entity_poly.type
_entity_poly.pdbx_seq_one_letter_code
_entity_poly.pdbx_strand_id
1 'polypeptide(L)'
;MLLSAVIQCVFGNFPYAFFAFPLDALIALFWIAAMVYAYKEKRSSPLVRMWLSPQCTYWTLGWLIAGSLVIGLFPQLPAAEAAERSGLPARLGFYHFTTSWIFVAGLFALLTHLGMVTLRRAFRPGRNRWRFVLNHAGLWLALFAGVVGSAEEQTLRIPVFLDRPNNEAVTEEGVTVLLPKELQLNDFTVEQYPNGTPRHFFAEISIDGKPARLEVNHPYAAPLTS
;
A
#
# COMPACT_ATOMS: atom_id res chain seq x y z
N MET A 1 12.07 8.27 -13.42
CA MET A 1 10.87 7.92 -14.22
C MET A 1 11.23 7.03 -15.41
N LEU A 2 11.97 7.50 -16.41
CA LEU A 2 12.42 6.59 -17.48
C LEU A 2 13.29 5.45 -16.94
N LEU A 3 14.23 5.78 -16.04
CA LEU A 3 15.05 4.77 -15.37
C LEU A 3 14.22 3.76 -14.56
N SER A 4 13.16 4.20 -13.87
CA SER A 4 12.31 3.29 -13.10
C SER A 4 11.48 2.37 -14.00
N ALA A 5 11.05 2.84 -15.18
CA ALA A 5 10.41 1.97 -16.17
C ALA A 5 11.39 0.95 -16.76
N VAL A 6 12.65 1.34 -17.01
CA VAL A 6 13.69 0.40 -17.46
C VAL A 6 13.98 -0.64 -16.38
N ILE A 7 14.16 -0.22 -15.12
CA ILE A 7 14.36 -1.13 -13.98
C ILE A 7 13.17 -2.07 -13.84
N GLN A 8 11.93 -1.57 -13.92
CA GLN A 8 10.72 -2.39 -13.89
C GLN A 8 10.74 -3.48 -14.96
N CYS A 9 11.11 -3.13 -16.19
CA CYS A 9 11.18 -4.10 -17.29
C CYS A 9 12.27 -5.16 -17.12
N VAL A 10 13.34 -4.86 -16.37
CA VAL A 10 14.50 -5.76 -16.19
C VAL A 10 14.38 -6.61 -14.92
N PHE A 11 13.97 -6.01 -13.81
CA PHE A 11 13.97 -6.64 -12.49
C PHE A 11 12.58 -7.02 -11.97
N GLY A 12 11.51 -6.63 -12.66
CA GLY A 12 10.14 -6.84 -12.18
C GLY A 12 9.78 -5.89 -11.04
N ASN A 13 8.90 -6.33 -10.13
CA ASN A 13 8.39 -5.49 -9.04
C ASN A 13 9.43 -5.24 -7.94
N PHE A 14 9.21 -4.15 -7.20
CA PHE A 14 10.05 -3.76 -6.08
C PHE A 14 9.88 -4.73 -4.89
N PRO A 15 10.96 -5.22 -4.25
CA PRO A 15 10.85 -6.08 -3.07
C PRO A 15 10.51 -5.25 -1.82
N TYR A 16 9.24 -5.24 -1.40
CA TYR A 16 8.76 -4.44 -0.26
C TYR A 16 9.29 -4.89 1.11
N ALA A 17 9.81 -6.12 1.23
CA ALA A 17 10.34 -6.67 2.48
C ALA A 17 11.45 -5.81 3.13
N PHE A 18 12.14 -4.96 2.36
CA PHE A 18 13.13 -4.02 2.91
C PHE A 18 12.52 -2.89 3.75
N PHE A 19 11.21 -2.62 3.62
CA PHE A 19 10.50 -1.60 4.38
C PHE A 19 9.81 -2.16 5.63
N ALA A 20 10.17 -3.35 6.10
CA ALA A 20 9.67 -3.85 7.38
C ALA A 20 10.28 -3.07 8.56
N PHE A 21 9.49 -2.89 9.62
CA PHE A 21 9.95 -2.31 10.86
C PHE A 21 11.11 -3.11 11.47
N PRO A 22 12.18 -2.46 11.98
CA PRO A 22 12.34 -1.01 12.23
C PRO A 22 13.07 -0.24 11.12
N LEU A 23 13.35 -0.88 9.99
CA LEU A 23 14.25 -0.34 8.97
C LEU A 23 13.62 0.85 8.23
N ASP A 24 12.31 0.81 8.00
CA ASP A 24 11.50 1.90 7.48
C ASP A 24 11.67 3.22 8.25
N ALA A 25 11.62 3.18 9.58
CA ALA A 25 11.72 4.33 10.45
C ALA A 25 13.13 4.95 10.39
N LEU A 26 14.15 4.09 10.31
CA LEU A 26 15.53 4.53 10.09
C LEU A 26 15.69 5.20 8.72
N ILE A 27 15.13 4.62 7.65
CA ILE A 27 15.15 5.20 6.31
C ILE A 27 14.46 6.57 6.31
N ALA A 28 13.29 6.68 6.93
CA ALA A 28 12.57 7.94 7.07
C ALA A 28 13.42 9.01 7.76
N LEU A 29 14.05 8.64 8.88
CA LEU A 29 14.90 9.54 9.65
C LEU A 29 16.11 10.02 8.83
N PHE A 30 16.83 9.10 8.18
CA PHE A 30 17.97 9.45 7.31
C PHE A 30 17.54 10.32 6.14
N TRP A 31 16.38 10.03 5.53
CA TRP A 31 15.85 10.80 4.42
C TRP A 31 15.47 12.23 4.85
N ILE A 32 14.81 12.40 5.99
CA ILE A 32 14.51 13.72 6.57
C ILE A 32 15.81 14.47 6.88
N ALA A 33 16.79 13.81 7.52
CA ALA A 33 18.09 14.41 7.82
C ALA A 33 18.83 14.86 6.54
N ALA A 34 18.81 14.04 5.49
CA ALA A 34 19.37 14.36 4.18
C ALA A 34 18.67 15.57 3.54
N MET A 35 17.34 15.65 3.60
CA MET A 35 16.58 16.81 3.11
C MET A 35 16.91 18.09 3.90
N VAL A 36 17.02 18.00 5.22
CA VAL A 36 17.42 19.14 6.08
C VAL A 36 18.83 19.62 5.72
N TYR A 37 19.78 18.69 5.60
CA TYR A 37 21.15 18.99 5.19
C TYR A 37 21.19 19.64 3.79
N ALA A 38 20.53 19.03 2.80
CA ALA A 38 20.47 19.56 1.45
C ALA A 38 19.83 20.96 1.39
N TYR A 39 18.78 21.19 2.18
CA TYR A 39 18.13 22.50 2.25
C TYR A 39 19.01 23.57 2.89
N LYS A 40 19.78 23.25 3.94
CA LYS A 40 20.64 24.21 4.64
C LYS A 40 21.94 24.49 3.88
N GLU A 41 22.63 23.43 3.46
CA GLU A 41 23.99 23.53 2.92
C GLU A 41 24.03 23.62 1.39
N LYS A 42 23.08 22.98 0.70
CA LYS A 42 23.08 22.87 -0.77
C LYS A 42 21.91 23.60 -1.41
N ARG A 43 21.37 24.63 -0.75
CA ARG A 43 20.20 25.38 -1.24
C ARG A 43 20.37 26.00 -2.62
N SER A 44 21.59 26.43 -2.96
CA SER A 44 21.90 27.02 -4.26
C SER A 44 22.06 25.98 -5.37
N SER A 45 22.17 24.69 -5.02
CA SER A 45 22.38 23.62 -6.00
C SER A 45 21.18 23.51 -6.96
N PRO A 46 21.43 23.21 -8.25
CA PRO A 46 20.36 23.02 -9.24
C PRO A 46 19.36 21.94 -8.81
N LEU A 47 19.82 20.86 -8.19
CA LEU A 47 18.97 19.77 -7.70
C LEU A 47 17.98 20.24 -6.62
N VAL A 48 18.47 20.94 -5.59
CA VAL A 48 17.59 21.44 -4.52
C VAL A 48 16.62 22.50 -5.07
N ARG A 49 17.07 23.35 -6.00
CA ARG A 49 16.20 24.32 -6.67
C ARG A 49 15.11 23.66 -7.51
N MET A 50 15.44 22.59 -8.23
CA MET A 50 14.49 21.78 -8.99
C MET A 50 13.42 21.19 -8.07
N TRP A 51 13.82 20.54 -6.96
CA TRP A 51 12.89 19.98 -5.97
C TRP A 51 12.04 21.03 -5.25
N LEU A 52 12.50 22.28 -5.15
CA LEU A 52 11.74 23.39 -4.55
C LEU A 52 10.91 24.18 -5.58
N SER A 53 10.97 23.82 -6.86
CA SER A 53 10.29 24.53 -7.94
C SER A 53 8.79 24.16 -7.98
N PRO A 54 7.90 25.10 -8.36
CA PRO A 54 6.49 24.81 -8.59
C PRO A 54 6.26 23.78 -9.71
N GLN A 55 7.15 23.73 -10.70
CA GLN A 55 7.09 22.75 -11.78
C GLN A 55 7.13 21.32 -11.25
N CYS A 56 7.92 21.07 -10.21
CA CYS A 56 8.01 19.76 -9.58
C CYS A 56 6.65 19.31 -9.00
N THR A 57 5.84 20.24 -8.45
CA THR A 57 4.48 19.95 -7.98
C THR A 57 3.60 19.41 -9.10
N TYR A 58 3.56 20.08 -10.25
CA TYR A 58 2.75 19.66 -11.39
C TYR A 58 3.17 18.27 -11.90
N TRP A 59 4.48 18.02 -11.97
CA TRP A 59 5.00 16.72 -12.40
C TRP A 59 4.68 15.60 -11.41
N THR A 60 4.91 15.80 -10.11
CA THR A 60 4.64 14.76 -9.10
C THR A 60 3.15 14.49 -8.94
N LEU A 61 2.32 15.52 -9.03
CA LEU A 61 0.87 15.37 -8.93
C LEU A 61 0.27 14.76 -10.20
N GLY A 62 0.70 15.21 -11.38
CA GLY A 62 0.28 14.62 -12.65
C GLY A 62 0.67 13.15 -12.74
N TRP A 63 1.84 12.78 -12.22
CA TRP A 63 2.26 11.39 -12.12
C TRP A 63 1.41 10.58 -11.14
N LEU A 64 1.09 11.14 -9.97
CA LEU A 64 0.20 10.49 -9.01
C LEU A 64 -1.16 10.20 -9.64
N ILE A 65 -1.75 11.18 -10.34
CA ILE A 65 -3.02 11.03 -11.05
C ILE A 65 -2.93 9.95 -12.13
N ALA A 66 -1.87 9.97 -12.95
CA ALA A 66 -1.65 8.93 -13.96
C ALA A 66 -1.53 7.53 -13.33
N GLY A 67 -0.82 7.41 -12.22
CA GLY A 67 -0.72 6.17 -11.45
C GLY A 67 -2.07 5.69 -10.89
N SER A 68 -2.86 6.61 -10.32
CA SER A 68 -4.22 6.31 -9.86
C SER A 68 -5.12 5.82 -10.99
N LEU A 69 -4.98 6.37 -12.20
CA LEU A 69 -5.71 5.89 -13.38
C LEU A 69 -5.28 4.48 -13.76
N VAL A 70 -3.98 4.14 -13.70
CA VAL A 70 -3.53 2.76 -13.95
C VAL A 70 -4.15 1.80 -12.94
N ILE A 71 -4.15 2.16 -11.65
CA ILE A 71 -4.76 1.35 -10.59
C ILE A 71 -6.27 1.16 -10.82
N GLY A 72 -6.98 2.21 -11.26
CA GLY A 72 -8.42 2.16 -11.49
C GLY A 72 -8.85 1.52 -12.82
N LEU A 73 -8.01 1.55 -13.85
CA LEU A 73 -8.34 1.04 -15.20
C LEU A 73 -7.86 -0.40 -15.41
N PHE A 74 -6.85 -0.86 -14.67
CA PHE A 74 -6.32 -2.22 -14.78
C PHE A 74 -6.65 -3.03 -13.53
N PRO A 75 -7.03 -4.32 -13.68
CA PRO A 75 -7.25 -5.17 -12.52
C PRO A 75 -5.95 -5.33 -11.73
N GLN A 76 -5.99 -5.02 -10.43
CA GLN A 76 -4.88 -5.28 -9.52
C GLN A 76 -4.97 -6.72 -9.04
N LEU A 77 -4.01 -7.54 -9.46
CA LEU A 77 -3.98 -8.98 -9.25
C LEU A 77 -2.90 -9.35 -8.22
N PRO A 78 -3.07 -10.46 -7.48
CA PRO A 78 -2.01 -11.03 -6.66
C PRO A 78 -0.75 -11.31 -7.48
N ALA A 79 0.42 -11.32 -6.82
CA ALA A 79 1.71 -11.46 -7.48
C ALA A 79 1.81 -12.69 -8.41
N ALA A 80 1.26 -13.84 -8.00
CA ALA A 80 1.24 -15.07 -8.79
C ALA A 80 0.44 -14.91 -10.09
N GLU A 81 -0.79 -14.41 -10.00
CA GLU A 81 -1.66 -14.20 -11.17
C GLU A 81 -1.13 -13.08 -12.09
N ALA A 82 -0.51 -12.04 -11.52
CA ALA A 82 0.12 -10.98 -12.28
C ALA A 82 1.33 -11.48 -13.10
N ALA A 83 2.08 -12.45 -12.58
CA ALA A 83 3.23 -13.05 -13.28
C ALA A 83 2.83 -13.89 -14.50
N GLU A 84 1.61 -14.44 -14.51
CA GLU A 84 1.06 -15.17 -15.65
C GLU A 84 0.61 -14.25 -16.80
N ARG A 85 0.41 -12.95 -16.52
CA ARG A 85 0.02 -11.98 -17.54
C ARG A 85 1.20 -11.68 -18.47
N SER A 86 0.91 -11.54 -19.75
CA SER A 86 1.89 -11.22 -20.78
C SER A 86 1.60 -9.88 -21.46
N GLY A 87 2.59 -9.35 -22.19
CA GLY A 87 2.49 -8.09 -22.92
C GLY A 87 3.11 -6.87 -22.23
N LEU A 88 3.01 -5.71 -22.88
CA LEU A 88 3.61 -4.46 -22.40
C LEU A 88 3.04 -3.99 -21.04
N PRO A 89 1.72 -4.04 -20.78
CA PRO A 89 1.17 -3.66 -19.47
C PRO A 89 1.71 -4.51 -18.32
N ALA A 90 1.89 -5.82 -18.56
CA ALA A 90 2.47 -6.73 -17.57
C ALA A 90 3.94 -6.37 -17.28
N ARG A 91 4.75 -6.11 -18.33
CA ARG A 91 6.15 -5.70 -18.18
C ARG A 91 6.32 -4.36 -17.44
N LEU A 92 5.37 -3.45 -17.60
CA LEU A 92 5.35 -2.17 -16.89
C LEU A 92 4.76 -2.29 -15.47
N GLY A 93 4.31 -3.49 -15.07
CA GLY A 93 3.77 -3.76 -13.73
C GLY A 93 2.33 -3.31 -13.52
N PHE A 94 1.53 -3.06 -14.57
CA PHE A 94 0.18 -2.48 -14.43
C PHE A 94 -0.81 -3.35 -13.65
N TYR A 95 -0.61 -4.67 -13.66
CA TYR A 95 -1.45 -5.63 -12.94
C TYR A 95 -1.07 -5.76 -11.45
N HIS A 96 0.04 -5.18 -11.01
CA HIS A 96 0.43 -5.12 -9.60
C HIS A 96 1.17 -3.81 -9.33
N PHE A 97 0.48 -2.71 -9.67
CA PHE A 97 1.13 -1.42 -9.97
C PHE A 97 1.69 -0.73 -8.73
N THR A 98 1.04 -0.88 -7.59
CA THR A 98 1.50 -0.34 -6.30
C THR A 98 2.89 -0.84 -5.92
N THR A 99 3.29 -2.01 -6.41
CA THR A 99 4.64 -2.54 -6.18
C THR A 99 5.64 -2.27 -7.30
N SER A 100 5.22 -1.60 -8.37
CA SER A 100 6.10 -1.29 -9.49
C SER A 100 7.12 -0.21 -9.13
N TRP A 101 8.33 -0.30 -9.69
CA TRP A 101 9.36 0.75 -9.57
C TRP A 101 8.89 2.10 -10.10
N ILE A 102 7.98 2.09 -11.08
CA ILE A 102 7.37 3.28 -11.67
C ILE A 102 6.55 4.03 -10.61
N PHE A 103 5.71 3.31 -9.87
CA PHE A 103 4.93 3.86 -8.76
C PHE A 103 5.81 4.28 -7.60
N VAL A 104 6.69 3.39 -7.12
CA VAL A 104 7.59 3.64 -5.98
C VAL A 104 8.47 4.87 -6.21
N ALA A 105 9.08 5.00 -7.40
CA ALA A 105 9.89 6.18 -7.72
C ALA A 105 9.06 7.46 -7.79
N GLY A 106 7.84 7.39 -8.35
CA GLY A 106 6.92 8.51 -8.44
C GLY A 106 6.49 9.02 -7.07
N LEU A 107 6.12 8.09 -6.21
CA LEU A 107 5.75 8.35 -4.83
C LEU A 107 6.94 8.89 -4.02
N PHE A 108 8.13 8.30 -4.16
CA PHE A 108 9.36 8.82 -3.54
C PHE A 108 9.65 10.27 -3.98
N ALA A 109 9.46 10.58 -5.26
CA ALA A 109 9.61 11.95 -5.77
C ALA A 109 8.57 12.90 -5.17
N LEU A 110 7.30 12.47 -5.06
CA LEU A 110 6.23 13.24 -4.42
C LEU A 110 6.55 13.53 -2.95
N LEU A 111 6.93 12.51 -2.17
CA LEU A 111 7.32 12.68 -0.77
C LEU A 111 8.55 13.56 -0.60
N THR A 112 9.57 13.41 -1.46
CA THR A 112 10.76 14.28 -1.43
C THR A 112 10.35 15.73 -1.67
N HIS A 113 9.55 15.98 -2.71
CA HIS A 113 9.09 17.32 -3.05
C HIS A 113 8.25 17.94 -1.91
N LEU A 114 7.29 17.17 -1.39
CA LEU A 114 6.42 17.58 -0.29
C LEU A 114 7.23 17.89 0.98
N GLY A 115 8.20 17.03 1.33
CA GLY A 115 9.11 17.24 2.46
C GLY A 115 9.96 18.50 2.29
N MET A 116 10.55 18.72 1.12
CA MET A 116 11.36 19.89 0.82
C MET A 116 10.56 21.21 0.88
N VAL A 117 9.32 21.22 0.37
CA VAL A 117 8.42 22.38 0.47
C VAL A 117 8.02 22.65 1.92
N THR A 118 7.76 21.60 2.70
CA THR A 118 7.45 21.69 4.14
C THR A 118 8.62 22.30 4.90
N LEU A 119 9.84 21.79 4.70
CA LEU A 119 11.07 22.34 5.29
C LEU A 119 11.29 23.79 4.88
N ARG A 120 11.10 24.12 3.59
CA ARG A 120 11.22 25.50 3.10
C ARG A 120 10.31 26.45 3.85
N ARG A 121 9.09 26.02 4.20
CA ARG A 121 8.17 26.86 4.97
C ARG A 121 8.54 26.90 6.45
N ALA A 122 8.98 25.78 7.03
CA ALA A 122 9.39 25.70 8.43
C ALA A 122 10.53 26.67 8.76
N PHE A 123 11.53 26.80 7.87
CA PHE A 123 12.67 27.70 8.06
C PHE A 123 12.38 29.18 7.71
N ARG A 124 11.20 29.53 7.19
CA ARG A 124 10.82 30.92 6.90
C ARG A 124 9.93 31.49 8.02
N PRO A 125 10.27 32.66 8.61
CA PRO A 125 9.43 33.27 9.63
C PRO A 125 8.05 33.69 9.06
N GLY A 126 7.00 33.60 9.88
CA GLY A 126 5.65 34.03 9.50
C GLY A 126 4.55 33.46 10.42
N ARG A 127 3.49 34.26 10.65
CA ARG A 127 2.39 33.97 11.59
C ARG A 127 1.63 32.68 11.27
N ASN A 128 1.40 32.40 9.98
CA ASN A 128 0.66 31.21 9.53
C ASN A 128 1.57 30.01 9.16
N ARG A 129 2.85 30.01 9.56
CA ARG A 129 3.79 28.95 9.15
C ARG A 129 3.41 27.58 9.69
N TRP A 130 2.98 27.50 10.95
CA TRP A 130 2.73 26.22 11.61
C TRP A 130 1.52 25.49 11.06
N ARG A 131 0.45 26.21 10.68
CA ARG A 131 -0.71 25.61 10.00
C ARG A 131 -0.30 24.95 8.69
N PHE A 132 0.53 25.63 7.90
CA PHE A 132 1.04 25.05 6.66
C PHE A 132 1.93 23.83 6.92
N VAL A 133 2.88 23.95 7.85
CA VAL A 133 3.84 22.89 8.17
C VAL A 133 3.14 21.66 8.73
N LEU A 134 2.22 21.82 9.68
CA LEU A 134 1.48 20.70 10.27
C LEU A 134 0.60 19.98 9.23
N ASN A 135 -0.08 20.72 8.35
CA ASN A 135 -0.87 20.11 7.28
C ASN A 135 0.00 19.31 6.30
N HIS A 136 1.13 19.86 5.86
CA HIS A 136 1.98 19.18 4.87
C HIS A 136 2.82 18.07 5.50
N ALA A 137 3.27 18.24 6.74
CA ALA A 137 3.97 17.20 7.49
C ALA A 137 3.01 16.04 7.82
N GLY A 138 1.76 16.34 8.20
CA GLY A 138 0.72 15.33 8.41
C GLY A 138 0.41 14.55 7.13
N LEU A 139 0.30 15.25 5.99
CA LEU A 139 0.13 14.59 4.68
C LEU A 139 1.34 13.74 4.31
N TRP A 140 2.56 14.24 4.54
CA TRP A 140 3.79 13.49 4.29
C TRP A 140 3.83 12.20 5.13
N LEU A 141 3.51 12.31 6.42
CA LEU A 141 3.47 11.17 7.34
C LEU A 141 2.39 10.16 6.94
N ALA A 142 1.19 10.62 6.58
CA ALA A 142 0.09 9.76 6.14
C ALA A 142 0.45 8.97 4.87
N LEU A 143 1.04 9.64 3.87
CA LEU A 143 1.49 8.99 2.65
C LEU A 143 2.64 8.01 2.90
N PHE A 144 3.60 8.39 3.74
CA PHE A 144 4.72 7.51 4.10
C PHE A 144 4.23 6.26 4.84
N ALA A 145 3.43 6.44 5.89
CA ALA A 145 2.90 5.36 6.71
C ALA A 145 1.97 4.45 5.91
N GLY A 146 1.15 4.99 5.00
CA GLY A 146 0.29 4.16 4.15
C GLY A 146 1.08 3.20 3.24
N VAL A 147 2.27 3.61 2.81
CA VAL A 147 3.09 2.82 1.87
C VAL A 147 3.96 1.81 2.62
N VAL A 148 4.60 2.26 3.70
CA VAL A 148 5.39 1.39 4.54
C VAL A 148 4.51 0.39 5.28
N GLY A 149 3.37 0.81 5.83
CA GLY A 149 2.43 -0.08 6.51
C GLY A 149 1.88 -1.17 5.57
N SER A 150 1.65 -0.84 4.29
CA SER A 150 1.26 -1.86 3.31
C SER A 150 2.34 -2.91 3.04
N ALA A 151 3.60 -2.66 3.40
CA ALA A 151 4.69 -3.63 3.27
C ALA A 151 4.61 -4.75 4.32
N GLU A 152 3.97 -4.49 5.45
CA GLU A 152 3.81 -5.44 6.56
C GLU A 152 2.47 -6.17 6.52
N GLU A 153 1.52 -5.67 5.72
CA GLU A 153 0.22 -6.30 5.55
C GLU A 153 0.37 -7.59 4.71
N GLN A 154 -0.12 -8.70 5.26
CA GLN A 154 -0.16 -9.98 4.56
C GLN A 154 -1.61 -10.45 4.40
N THR A 155 -2.05 -10.58 3.15
CA THR A 155 -3.35 -11.18 2.85
C THR A 155 -3.23 -12.70 2.82
N LEU A 156 -4.03 -13.37 3.64
CA LEU A 156 -4.11 -14.83 3.68
C LEU A 156 -5.50 -15.30 3.23
N ARG A 157 -5.55 -16.37 2.45
CA ARG A 157 -6.78 -17.03 2.00
C ARG A 157 -6.89 -18.39 2.69
N ILE A 158 -7.91 -18.59 3.51
CA ILE A 158 -8.15 -19.88 4.18
C ILE A 158 -9.45 -20.53 3.70
N PRO A 159 -9.43 -21.78 3.21
CA PRO A 159 -10.64 -22.54 2.98
C PRO A 159 -11.22 -23.00 4.32
N VAL A 160 -12.53 -22.78 4.51
CA VAL A 160 -13.28 -23.27 5.68
C VAL A 160 -14.21 -24.41 5.25
N PHE A 161 -14.22 -25.49 6.02
CA PHE A 161 -14.98 -26.71 5.71
C PHE A 161 -16.04 -26.99 6.78
N LEU A 162 -17.12 -27.67 6.39
CA LEU A 162 -18.23 -28.00 7.30
C LEU A 162 -17.87 -29.17 8.24
N ASP A 163 -17.12 -30.13 7.71
CA ASP A 163 -16.84 -31.42 8.33
C ASP A 163 -15.56 -31.45 9.18
N ARG A 164 -14.67 -30.47 8.99
CA ARG A 164 -13.38 -30.42 9.68
C ARG A 164 -12.90 -29.00 9.96
N PRO A 165 -12.22 -28.77 11.10
CA PRO A 165 -11.46 -27.55 11.31
C PRO A 165 -10.27 -27.47 10.35
N ASN A 166 -9.92 -26.25 9.96
CA ASN A 166 -8.74 -25.96 9.16
C ASN A 166 -8.00 -24.74 9.70
N ASN A 167 -6.68 -24.82 9.77
CA ASN A 167 -5.78 -23.72 10.08
C ASN A 167 -4.74 -23.48 8.98
N GLU A 168 -4.82 -24.21 7.86
CA GLU A 168 -3.96 -24.01 6.70
C GLU A 168 -4.49 -22.87 5.84
N ALA A 169 -3.82 -21.72 5.89
CA ALA A 169 -4.07 -20.58 5.03
C ALA A 169 -3.02 -20.51 3.92
N VAL A 170 -3.37 -19.89 2.81
CA VAL A 170 -2.51 -19.73 1.63
C VAL A 170 -2.19 -18.24 1.46
N THR A 171 -0.91 -17.91 1.33
CA THR A 171 -0.44 -16.54 1.06
C THR A 171 -0.71 -16.13 -0.39
N GLU A 172 -0.52 -14.85 -0.71
CA GLU A 172 -0.62 -14.38 -2.11
C GLU A 172 0.40 -15.04 -3.05
N GLU A 173 1.52 -15.50 -2.50
CA GLU A 173 2.56 -16.25 -3.22
C GLU A 173 2.23 -17.74 -3.40
N GLY A 174 1.08 -18.20 -2.91
CA GLY A 174 0.65 -19.59 -2.98
C GLY A 174 1.33 -20.50 -1.94
N VAL A 175 1.98 -19.94 -0.93
CA VAL A 175 2.63 -20.69 0.15
C VAL A 175 1.61 -20.99 1.24
N THR A 176 1.56 -22.25 1.71
CA THR A 176 0.72 -22.62 2.85
C THR A 176 1.38 -22.20 4.17
N VAL A 177 0.63 -21.50 5.01
CA VAL A 177 1.03 -21.05 6.35
C VAL A 177 -0.03 -21.49 7.36
N LEU A 178 0.43 -21.99 8.51
CA LEU A 178 -0.45 -22.41 9.60
C LEU A 178 -0.85 -21.20 10.46
N LEU A 179 -2.14 -20.99 10.63
CA LEU A 179 -2.68 -19.99 11.54
C LEU A 179 -2.66 -20.49 13.00
N PRO A 180 -2.50 -19.58 13.99
CA PRO A 180 -2.59 -19.94 15.41
C PRO A 180 -3.97 -20.45 15.84
N LYS A 181 -5.02 -20.15 15.07
CA LYS A 181 -6.41 -20.48 15.37
C LYS A 181 -7.00 -21.31 14.25
N GLU A 182 -7.77 -22.32 14.63
CA GLU A 182 -8.55 -23.14 13.70
C GLU A 182 -9.85 -22.43 13.31
N LEU A 183 -10.21 -22.53 12.04
CA LEU A 183 -11.47 -22.06 11.49
C LEU A 183 -12.28 -23.24 10.95
N GLN A 184 -13.56 -23.31 11.30
CA GLN A 184 -14.50 -24.29 10.77
C GLN A 184 -15.78 -23.60 10.35
N LEU A 185 -16.39 -24.04 9.25
CA LEU A 185 -17.72 -23.62 8.85
C LEU A 185 -18.74 -24.42 9.66
N ASN A 186 -19.63 -23.76 10.39
CA ASN A 186 -20.72 -24.41 11.10
C ASN A 186 -21.97 -24.50 10.22
N ASP A 187 -22.33 -23.39 9.56
CA ASP A 187 -23.49 -23.31 8.68
C ASP A 187 -23.33 -22.21 7.62
N PHE A 188 -24.02 -22.36 6.50
CA PHE A 188 -24.10 -21.37 5.43
C PHE A 188 -25.54 -21.19 4.98
N THR A 189 -26.08 -20.00 5.21
CA THR A 189 -27.47 -19.68 4.90
C THR A 189 -27.57 -18.63 3.80
N VAL A 190 -28.49 -18.87 2.85
CA VAL A 190 -28.86 -17.94 1.79
C VAL A 190 -30.32 -17.53 1.97
N GLU A 191 -30.55 -16.30 2.41
CA GLU A 191 -31.90 -15.74 2.42
C GLU A 191 -32.30 -15.35 1.00
N GLN A 192 -33.50 -15.73 0.58
CA GLN A 192 -34.04 -15.38 -0.73
C GLN A 192 -35.27 -14.48 -0.57
N TYR A 193 -35.47 -13.60 -1.55
CA TYR A 193 -36.73 -12.88 -1.72
C TYR A 193 -37.85 -13.85 -2.16
N PRO A 194 -39.13 -13.45 -2.04
CA PRO A 194 -40.25 -14.29 -2.49
C PRO A 194 -40.20 -14.71 -3.97
N ASN A 195 -39.42 -14.00 -4.79
CA ASN A 195 -39.19 -14.31 -6.21
C ASN A 195 -38.01 -15.30 -6.44
N GLY A 196 -37.41 -15.85 -5.37
CA GLY A 196 -36.26 -16.77 -5.44
C GLY A 196 -34.90 -16.10 -5.65
N THR A 197 -34.83 -14.77 -5.77
CA THR A 197 -33.54 -14.08 -5.89
C THR A 197 -32.84 -14.01 -4.54
N PRO A 198 -31.52 -14.28 -4.46
CA PRO A 198 -30.79 -14.20 -3.20
C PRO A 198 -30.76 -12.75 -2.68
N ARG A 199 -31.09 -12.61 -1.41
CA ARG A 199 -31.16 -11.35 -0.67
C ARG A 199 -29.96 -11.18 0.25
N HIS A 200 -29.60 -12.22 1.00
CA HIS A 200 -28.58 -12.14 2.02
C HIS A 200 -27.80 -13.46 2.12
N PHE A 201 -26.48 -13.36 2.27
CA PHE A 201 -25.59 -14.49 2.46
C PHE A 201 -24.86 -14.31 3.77
N PHE A 202 -24.98 -15.29 4.68
CA PHE A 202 -24.20 -15.31 5.89
C PHE A 202 -23.69 -16.72 6.19
N ALA A 203 -22.50 -16.77 6.77
CA ALA A 203 -21.84 -17.98 7.23
C ALA A 203 -21.65 -17.89 8.74
N GLU A 204 -22.03 -18.95 9.44
CA GLU A 204 -21.62 -19.15 10.82
C GLU A 204 -20.33 -19.96 10.80
N ILE A 205 -19.27 -19.39 11.34
CA ILE A 205 -17.97 -20.05 11.49
C ILE A 205 -17.64 -20.20 12.98
N SER A 206 -16.84 -21.19 13.32
CA SER A 206 -16.15 -21.21 14.61
C SER A 206 -14.70 -20.81 14.41
N ILE A 207 -14.22 -19.91 15.25
CA ILE A 207 -12.82 -19.50 15.34
C ILE A 207 -12.33 -19.97 16.70
N ASP A 208 -11.48 -20.99 16.74
CA ASP A 208 -10.99 -21.60 17.98
C ASP A 208 -12.15 -21.99 18.92
N GLY A 209 -13.18 -22.65 18.35
CA GLY A 209 -14.39 -23.08 19.05
C GLY A 209 -15.38 -21.96 19.41
N LYS A 210 -15.06 -20.68 19.18
CA LYS A 210 -15.99 -19.56 19.43
C LYS A 210 -16.79 -19.24 18.17
N PRO A 211 -18.13 -19.14 18.25
CA PRO A 211 -18.97 -18.81 17.10
C PRO A 211 -18.73 -17.37 16.65
N ALA A 212 -18.62 -17.16 15.34
CA ALA A 212 -18.56 -15.88 14.67
C ALA A 212 -19.43 -15.92 13.42
N ARG A 213 -20.11 -14.80 13.13
CA ARG A 213 -20.99 -14.67 11.97
C ARG A 213 -20.30 -13.77 10.94
N LEU A 214 -20.08 -14.32 9.75
CA LEU A 214 -19.54 -13.60 8.60
C LEU A 214 -20.70 -13.31 7.65
N GLU A 215 -20.87 -12.03 7.29
CA GLU A 215 -21.87 -11.63 6.31
C GLU A 215 -21.22 -10.81 5.20
N VAL A 216 -21.82 -10.85 4.02
CA VAL A 216 -21.33 -10.05 2.89
C VAL A 216 -21.43 -8.56 3.25
N ASN A 217 -20.34 -7.82 3.03
CA ASN A 217 -20.18 -6.40 3.39
C ASN A 217 -20.14 -6.09 4.90
N HIS A 218 -20.03 -7.10 5.77
CA HIS A 218 -19.84 -6.91 7.21
C HIS A 218 -18.48 -7.49 7.65
N PRO A 219 -17.39 -6.69 7.60
CA PRO A 219 -16.07 -7.17 7.98
C PRO A 219 -16.05 -7.55 9.46
N TYR A 220 -15.54 -8.74 9.75
CA TYR A 220 -15.36 -9.25 11.11
C TYR A 220 -13.91 -9.04 11.54
N ALA A 221 -13.72 -8.43 12.71
CA ALA A 221 -12.40 -8.21 13.30
C ALA A 221 -12.26 -9.05 14.57
N ALA A 222 -11.27 -9.94 14.60
CA ALA A 222 -10.88 -10.66 15.79
C ALA A 222 -9.35 -10.69 15.91
N PRO A 223 -8.80 -10.52 17.13
CA PRO A 223 -7.38 -10.71 17.35
C PRO A 223 -7.01 -12.16 17.06
N LEU A 224 -5.94 -12.37 16.29
CA LEU A 224 -5.40 -13.70 16.01
C LEU A 224 -4.55 -14.23 17.18
N THR A 225 -4.17 -13.37 18.12
CA THR A 225 -3.50 -13.72 19.37
C THR A 225 -4.51 -13.76 20.54
N SER A 226 -4.18 -14.52 21.59
CA SER A 226 -4.92 -14.59 22.86
C SER A 226 -4.69 -13.37 23.73
#